data_AF-A0A1H2N5J9-F1
#
_entry.id   AF-A0A1H2N5J9-F1
#
_cell.length_a   1.000
_cell.length_b   1.000
_cell.length_c   1.000
_cell.angle_alpha   90.00
_cell.angle_beta   90.00
_cell.angle_gamma   90.00
#
_symmetry.space_group_name_H-M   'P 1'
#
loop_
_entity.id
_entity.type
_entity.pdbx_description
1 polymer ?
#
loop_
_entity_poly.entity_id
_entity_poly.type
_entity_poly.pdbx_seq_one_letter_code
_entity_poly.pdbx_strand_id
1 'polypeptide(L)'
;MFLLVAAAVPVGRTQDTLIGVAPFDAARPSFTIGLWVGGNLLLGLLIPVSLVLTKLAYGAAPGSLFSVAGRFRWAVFARAAVVVVPLWIVYALVLQPFLGTGAPRWTALHLALCVVAVVTVPLQSAGEEFLFRGLVFRAVGARFARPLVAFVVAATITAVEFGLIHGASDGWGTAYYVAMGVCFAVLAERTGGLEIPVLLHATNNMVLLVPVLLAGQLSSVSTPSGPILLVPILLVVIVTTLMWRTTPRLTKLSADEVAAAA
;
A
#
# COMPACT_ATOMS: atom_id res chain seq x y z
N MET A 1 0.34 -15.18 -2.55
CA MET A 1 0.66 -14.69 -1.20
C MET A 1 1.32 -15.74 -0.31
N PHE A 2 0.80 -16.98 -0.24
CA PHE A 2 1.38 -18.06 0.58
C PHE A 2 2.90 -18.26 0.40
N LEU A 3 3.40 -18.30 -0.85
CA LEU A 3 4.83 -18.44 -1.12
C LEU A 3 5.68 -17.26 -0.60
N LEU A 4 5.13 -16.04 -0.62
CA LEU A 4 5.82 -14.86 -0.09
C LEU A 4 5.91 -14.91 1.43
N VAL A 5 4.83 -15.33 2.09
CA VAL A 5 4.81 -15.53 3.56
C VAL A 5 5.79 -16.64 3.96
N ALA A 6 5.83 -17.74 3.21
CA ALA A 6 6.77 -18.83 3.45
C ALA A 6 8.24 -18.40 3.26
N ALA A 7 8.52 -17.50 2.30
CA ALA A 7 9.86 -16.95 2.07
C ALA A 7 10.25 -15.86 3.10
N ALA A 8 9.30 -15.13 3.66
CA ALA A 8 9.58 -14.01 4.57
C ALA A 8 10.30 -14.45 5.85
N VAL A 9 9.91 -15.59 6.43
CA VAL A 9 10.53 -16.12 7.67
C VAL A 9 12.02 -16.45 7.50
N PRO A 10 12.44 -17.30 6.53
CA PRO A 10 13.87 -17.61 6.37
C PRO A 10 14.69 -16.39 5.91
N VAL A 11 14.15 -15.53 5.04
CA VAL A 11 14.82 -14.29 4.62
C VAL A 11 15.04 -13.37 5.82
N GLY A 12 13.99 -13.14 6.61
CA GLY A 12 14.04 -12.29 7.80
C GLY A 12 15.04 -12.79 8.84
N ARG A 13 15.00 -14.09 9.17
CA ARG A 13 15.97 -14.71 10.09
C ARG A 13 17.42 -14.55 9.63
N THR A 14 17.66 -14.73 8.33
CA THR A 14 19.00 -14.57 7.75
C THR A 14 19.47 -13.13 7.89
N GLN A 15 18.60 -12.16 7.57
CA GLN A 15 18.90 -10.74 7.73
C GLN A 15 19.17 -10.36 9.17
N ASP A 16 18.32 -10.79 10.12
CA ASP A 16 18.51 -10.54 11.55
C ASP A 16 19.88 -11.03 12.03
N THR A 17 20.27 -12.23 11.60
CA THR A 17 21.57 -12.83 11.92
C THR A 17 22.72 -11.99 11.34
N LEU A 18 22.59 -11.54 10.09
CA LEU A 18 23.63 -10.74 9.42
C LEU A 18 23.85 -9.37 10.05
N ILE A 19 22.79 -8.75 10.58
CA ILE A 19 22.87 -7.44 11.24
C ILE A 19 23.09 -7.54 12.75
N GLY A 20 23.25 -8.75 13.29
CA GLY A 20 23.58 -9.00 14.69
C GLY A 20 22.45 -8.73 15.68
N VAL A 21 21.18 -8.85 15.26
CA VAL A 21 20.02 -8.75 16.16
C VAL A 21 19.42 -10.13 16.44
N ALA A 22 18.60 -10.24 17.49
CA ALA A 22 17.90 -11.47 17.82
C ALA A 22 17.03 -11.91 16.62
N PRO A 23 17.27 -13.11 16.03
CA PRO A 23 16.50 -13.57 14.90
C PRO A 23 15.03 -13.84 15.23
N PHE A 24 14.16 -13.67 14.24
CA PHE A 24 12.75 -13.99 14.37
C PHE A 24 12.51 -15.41 14.94
N ASP A 25 11.75 -15.48 16.03
CA ASP A 25 11.31 -16.74 16.65
C ASP A 25 9.85 -17.04 16.25
N ALA A 26 9.64 -18.21 15.64
CA ALA A 26 8.30 -18.62 15.23
C ALA A 26 7.42 -19.03 16.42
N ALA A 27 8.02 -19.41 17.56
CA ALA A 27 7.29 -19.70 18.79
C ALA A 27 6.82 -18.43 19.50
N ARG A 28 7.42 -17.27 19.19
CA ARG A 28 7.11 -15.95 19.77
C ARG A 28 7.11 -14.89 18.66
N PRO A 29 6.13 -14.94 17.74
CA PRO A 29 6.14 -14.11 16.55
C PRO A 29 6.15 -12.63 16.91
N SER A 30 7.08 -11.89 16.33
CA SER A 30 7.20 -10.44 16.43
C SER A 30 7.77 -9.88 15.13
N PHE A 31 7.56 -8.58 14.87
CA PHE A 31 8.23 -7.92 13.76
C PHE A 31 9.68 -7.61 14.14
N THR A 32 10.61 -8.49 13.75
CA THR A 32 12.04 -8.19 13.78
C THR A 32 12.42 -7.26 12.62
N ILE A 33 13.58 -6.62 12.70
CA ILE A 33 14.07 -5.72 11.65
C ILE A 33 14.21 -6.48 10.33
N GLY A 34 14.82 -7.67 10.36
CA GLY A 34 14.98 -8.53 9.20
C GLY A 34 13.64 -8.99 8.65
N LEU A 35 12.71 -9.47 9.49
CA LEU A 35 11.39 -9.88 9.00
C LEU A 35 10.63 -8.73 8.33
N TRP A 36 10.67 -7.53 8.92
CA TRP A 36 10.02 -6.36 8.36
C TRP A 36 10.65 -5.91 7.02
N VAL A 37 11.97 -5.75 6.97
CA VAL A 37 12.66 -5.34 5.73
C VAL A 37 12.53 -6.40 4.65
N GLY A 38 12.80 -7.66 4.98
CA GLY A 38 12.68 -8.80 4.07
C GLY A 38 11.25 -8.95 3.54
N GLY A 39 10.25 -8.82 4.41
CA GLY A 39 8.84 -8.82 4.04
C GLY A 39 8.49 -7.70 3.06
N ASN A 40 8.91 -6.47 3.33
CA ASN A 40 8.66 -5.34 2.43
C ASN A 40 9.28 -5.55 1.06
N LEU A 41 10.52 -6.06 0.99
CA LEU A 41 11.20 -6.32 -0.27
C LEU A 41 10.52 -7.44 -1.07
N LEU A 42 10.10 -8.52 -0.40
CA LEU A 42 9.35 -9.62 -1.01
C LEU A 42 8.00 -9.14 -1.56
N LEU A 43 7.29 -8.28 -0.82
CA LEU A 43 6.07 -7.64 -1.32
C LEU A 43 6.37 -6.70 -2.49
N GLY A 44 7.50 -5.98 -2.46
CA GLY A 44 7.99 -5.20 -3.60
C GLY A 44 8.20 -6.02 -4.88
N LEU A 45 8.60 -7.29 -4.77
CA LEU A 45 8.73 -8.19 -5.93
C LEU A 45 7.39 -8.51 -6.61
N LEU A 46 6.26 -8.19 -5.97
CA LEU A 46 4.95 -8.30 -6.62
C LEU A 46 4.83 -7.37 -7.84
N ILE A 47 5.61 -6.28 -7.92
CA ILE A 47 5.64 -5.41 -9.11
C ILE A 47 6.12 -6.21 -10.34
N PRO A 48 7.37 -6.71 -10.41
CA PRO A 48 7.83 -7.46 -11.58
C PRO A 48 7.04 -8.75 -11.79
N VAL A 49 6.62 -9.43 -10.73
CA VAL A 49 5.77 -10.64 -10.85
C VAL A 49 4.46 -10.31 -11.56
N SER A 50 3.78 -9.24 -11.16
CA SER A 50 2.50 -8.83 -11.78
C SER A 50 2.67 -8.42 -13.24
N LEU A 51 3.77 -7.72 -13.56
CA LEU A 51 4.14 -7.33 -14.92
C LEU A 51 4.38 -8.54 -15.82
N VAL A 52 5.16 -9.52 -15.35
CA VAL A 52 5.46 -10.76 -16.07
C VAL A 52 4.19 -11.60 -16.25
N LEU A 53 3.40 -11.80 -15.20
CA LEU A 53 2.16 -12.58 -15.29
C LEU A 53 1.15 -11.92 -16.23
N THR A 54 1.06 -10.59 -16.24
CA THR A 54 0.22 -9.86 -17.20
C THR A 54 0.60 -10.17 -18.64
N LYS A 55 1.91 -10.18 -18.93
CA LYS A 55 2.42 -10.49 -20.26
C LYS A 55 2.22 -11.96 -20.63
N LEU A 56 2.57 -12.89 -19.74
CA LEU A 56 2.56 -14.32 -20.03
C LEU A 56 1.15 -14.91 -20.05
N ALA A 57 0.29 -14.54 -19.10
CA ALA A 57 -1.06 -15.11 -18.98
C ALA A 57 -2.09 -14.44 -19.89
N TYR A 58 -1.93 -13.13 -20.19
CA TYR A 58 -2.92 -12.36 -20.93
C TYR A 58 -2.40 -11.75 -22.24
N GLY A 59 -1.11 -11.92 -22.56
CA GLY A 59 -0.50 -11.33 -23.77
C GLY A 59 -0.38 -9.80 -23.76
N ALA A 60 -0.93 -9.13 -22.75
CA ALA A 60 -1.00 -7.68 -22.64
C ALA A 60 0.38 -7.05 -22.40
N ALA A 61 0.54 -5.80 -22.85
CA ALA A 61 1.76 -5.05 -22.57
C ALA A 61 1.92 -4.85 -21.04
N PRO A 62 3.10 -5.12 -20.45
CA PRO A 62 3.32 -4.93 -19.01
C PRO A 62 2.99 -3.51 -18.54
N GLY A 63 3.32 -2.52 -19.37
CA GLY A 63 3.02 -1.10 -19.15
C GLY A 63 1.55 -0.82 -18.84
N SER A 64 0.63 -1.65 -19.36
CA SER A 64 -0.80 -1.48 -19.13
C SER A 64 -1.17 -1.53 -17.65
N LEU A 65 -0.42 -2.20 -16.79
CA LEU A 65 -0.68 -2.24 -15.34
C LEU A 65 -0.44 -0.91 -14.64
N PHE A 66 0.45 -0.06 -15.15
CA PHE A 66 0.75 1.22 -14.53
C PHE A 66 -0.45 2.17 -14.66
N SER A 67 -0.93 2.34 -15.89
CA SER A 67 -2.09 3.15 -16.23
C SER A 67 -2.58 2.86 -17.64
N VAL A 68 -3.72 3.47 -18.02
CA VAL A 68 -4.25 3.50 -19.39
C VAL A 68 -3.26 4.11 -20.39
N ALA A 69 -2.29 4.91 -19.94
CA ALA A 69 -1.22 5.45 -20.78
C ALA A 69 -0.02 4.50 -20.95
N GLY A 70 -0.07 3.31 -20.33
CA GLY A 70 1.01 2.32 -20.43
C GLY A 70 2.27 2.64 -19.61
N ARG A 71 2.25 3.71 -18.80
CA ARG A 71 3.38 4.19 -17.99
C ARG A 71 2.92 4.80 -16.67
N PHE A 72 3.84 4.96 -15.73
CA PHE A 72 3.57 5.69 -14.48
C PHE A 72 3.51 7.20 -14.76
N ARG A 73 2.38 7.84 -14.42
CA ARG A 73 2.18 9.27 -14.67
C ARG A 73 2.62 10.10 -13.46
N TRP A 74 3.90 10.45 -13.40
CA TRP A 74 4.48 11.22 -12.30
C TRP A 74 3.77 12.55 -12.03
N ALA A 75 3.24 13.21 -13.06
CA ALA A 75 2.45 14.43 -12.89
C ALA A 75 1.12 14.19 -12.17
N VAL A 76 0.47 13.04 -12.37
CA VAL A 76 -0.75 12.64 -11.64
C VAL A 76 -0.39 12.37 -10.18
N PHE A 77 0.66 11.59 -9.95
CA PHE A 77 1.17 11.26 -8.62
C PHE A 77 1.52 12.52 -7.82
N ALA A 78 2.31 13.43 -8.39
CA ALA A 78 2.72 14.67 -7.73
C ALA A 78 1.54 15.59 -7.39
N ARG A 79 0.60 15.78 -8.33
CA ARG A 79 -0.62 16.57 -8.08
C ARG A 79 -1.48 15.98 -6.97
N ALA A 80 -1.62 14.65 -6.93
CA ALA A 80 -2.35 13.98 -5.86
C ALA A 80 -1.60 14.09 -4.52
N ALA A 81 -0.27 13.99 -4.53
CA ALA A 81 0.57 14.06 -3.33
C ALA A 81 0.44 15.40 -2.58
N VAL A 82 0.28 16.51 -3.30
CA VAL A 82 0.03 17.85 -2.71
C VAL A 82 -1.21 17.86 -1.80
N VAL A 83 -2.18 16.99 -2.05
CA VAL A 83 -3.40 16.89 -1.23
C VAL A 83 -3.30 15.75 -0.23
N VAL A 84 -2.90 14.56 -0.67
CA VAL A 84 -2.89 13.35 0.15
C VAL A 84 -1.89 13.46 1.29
N VAL A 85 -0.64 13.84 1.01
CA VAL A 85 0.43 13.79 2.02
C VAL A 85 0.15 14.73 3.20
N PRO A 86 -0.21 16.01 3.00
CA PRO A 86 -0.50 16.90 4.13
C PRO A 86 -1.69 16.43 4.98
N LEU A 87 -2.75 15.92 4.36
CA LEU A 87 -3.92 15.41 5.10
C LEU A 87 -3.56 14.20 5.99
N TRP A 88 -2.72 13.29 5.48
CA TRP A 88 -2.26 12.13 6.25
C TRP A 88 -1.29 12.52 7.37
N ILE A 89 -0.44 13.51 7.14
CA ILE A 89 0.43 14.06 8.19
C ILE A 89 -0.42 14.65 9.31
N VAL A 90 -1.42 15.49 9.00
CA VAL A 90 -2.32 16.06 10.01
C VAL A 90 -3.05 14.95 10.76
N TYR A 91 -3.61 13.98 10.04
CA TYR A 91 -4.25 12.81 10.65
C TYR A 91 -3.32 12.08 11.61
N ALA A 92 -2.08 11.79 11.21
CA ALA A 92 -1.12 11.10 12.05
C ALA A 92 -0.76 11.94 13.29
N LEU A 93 -0.51 13.24 13.14
CA LEU A 93 -0.23 14.13 14.26
C LEU A 93 -1.38 14.17 15.27
N VAL A 94 -2.63 14.11 14.80
CA VAL A 94 -3.82 14.08 15.66
C VAL A 94 -4.02 12.71 16.32
N LEU A 95 -3.80 11.61 15.59
CA LEU A 95 -4.09 10.27 16.09
C LEU A 95 -3.00 9.72 17.02
N GLN A 96 -1.73 9.99 16.72
CA GLN A 96 -0.59 9.39 17.42
C GLN A 96 -0.61 9.54 18.96
N PRO A 97 -1.01 10.70 19.54
CA PRO A 97 -1.16 10.83 20.99
C PRO A 97 -2.12 9.82 21.63
N PHE A 98 -3.12 9.33 20.89
CA PHE A 98 -4.11 8.37 21.38
C PHE A 98 -3.70 6.91 21.18
N LEU A 99 -2.69 6.64 20.35
CA LEU A 99 -2.22 5.27 20.06
C LEU A 99 -1.24 4.74 21.10
N GLY A 100 -0.71 5.59 21.99
CA GLY A 100 0.22 5.18 23.03
C GLY A 100 1.58 4.71 22.49
N THR A 101 1.98 5.13 21.29
CA THR A 101 3.24 4.75 20.62
C THR A 101 4.50 5.07 21.46
N GLY A 102 4.40 6.06 22.36
CA GLY A 102 5.51 6.51 23.20
C GLY A 102 6.31 7.67 22.58
N ALA A 103 7.29 8.17 23.33
CA ALA A 103 8.12 9.28 22.88
C ALA A 103 9.20 8.85 21.87
N PRO A 104 9.52 9.68 20.86
CA PRO A 104 10.54 9.36 19.88
C PRO A 104 11.94 9.32 20.52
N ARG A 105 12.76 8.36 20.07
CA ARG A 105 14.15 8.13 20.45
C ARG A 105 15.04 8.46 19.25
N TRP A 106 15.65 9.65 19.28
CA TRP A 106 16.50 10.16 18.19
C TRP A 106 17.91 9.54 18.21
N THR A 107 18.01 8.23 17.98
CA THR A 107 19.28 7.51 17.86
C THR A 107 19.60 7.19 16.40
N ALA A 108 20.88 6.95 16.09
CA ALA A 108 21.31 6.60 14.74
C ALA A 108 20.57 5.37 14.18
N LEU A 109 20.28 4.37 15.03
CA LEU A 109 19.53 3.17 14.65
C LEU A 109 18.11 3.52 14.19
N HIS A 110 17.34 4.26 15.00
CA HIS A 110 15.95 4.57 14.64
C HIS A 110 15.87 5.48 13.40
N LEU A 111 16.82 6.42 13.25
CA LEU A 111 16.93 7.24 12.04
C LEU A 111 17.26 6.39 10.81
N ALA A 112 18.19 5.44 10.92
CA ALA A 112 18.51 4.51 9.84
C ALA A 112 17.29 3.66 9.45
N LEU A 113 16.51 3.17 10.42
CA LEU A 113 15.26 2.44 10.15
C LEU A 113 14.23 3.32 9.43
N CYS A 114 14.11 4.60 9.78
CA CYS A 114 13.25 5.53 9.04
C CYS A 114 13.72 5.73 7.59
N VAL A 115 15.02 5.82 7.33
CA VAL A 115 15.57 5.89 5.96
C VAL A 115 15.23 4.61 5.18
N VAL A 116 15.38 3.43 5.82
CA VAL A 116 14.98 2.16 5.22
C VAL A 116 13.47 2.12 4.95
N ALA A 117 12.64 2.68 5.83
CA ALA A 117 11.19 2.73 5.65
C ALA A 117 10.80 3.59 4.44
N VAL A 118 11.44 4.76 4.26
CA VAL A 118 11.21 5.67 3.12
C VAL A 118 11.42 4.97 1.77
N VAL A 119 12.28 3.96 1.71
CA VAL A 119 12.51 3.19 0.48
C VAL A 119 11.60 1.96 0.40
N THR A 120 11.59 1.15 1.46
CA THR A 120 10.98 -0.19 1.42
C THR A 120 9.46 -0.15 1.52
N VAL A 121 8.87 0.79 2.27
CA VAL A 121 7.41 0.87 2.46
C VAL A 121 6.71 1.31 1.17
N PRO A 122 7.16 2.36 0.45
CA PRO A 122 6.54 2.70 -0.83
C PRO A 122 6.65 1.57 -1.86
N LEU A 123 7.77 0.84 -1.86
CA LEU A 123 7.96 -0.31 -2.75
C LEU A 123 7.00 -1.46 -2.39
N GLN A 124 6.86 -1.77 -1.10
CA GLN A 124 5.90 -2.76 -0.60
C GLN A 124 4.47 -2.39 -0.97
N SER A 125 4.06 -1.15 -0.68
CA SER A 125 2.72 -0.64 -0.98
C SER A 125 2.46 -0.68 -2.49
N ALA A 126 3.44 -0.31 -3.31
CA ALA A 126 3.35 -0.45 -4.77
C ALA A 126 3.18 -1.90 -5.21
N GLY A 127 3.96 -2.82 -4.67
CA GLY A 127 3.83 -4.25 -4.99
C GLY A 127 2.43 -4.80 -4.70
N GLU A 128 1.85 -4.45 -3.57
CA GLU A 128 0.48 -4.84 -3.24
C GLU A 128 -0.54 -4.23 -4.19
N GLU A 129 -0.44 -2.94 -4.53
CA GLU A 129 -1.37 -2.34 -5.51
C GLU A 129 -1.23 -2.93 -6.92
N PHE A 130 0.00 -3.27 -7.35
CA PHE A 130 0.22 -3.97 -8.62
C PHE A 130 -0.44 -5.34 -8.64
N LEU A 131 -0.39 -6.07 -7.53
CA LEU A 131 -1.06 -7.37 -7.41
C LEU A 131 -2.58 -7.20 -7.36
N PHE A 132 -3.09 -6.46 -6.37
CA PHE A 132 -4.51 -6.40 -6.09
C PHE A 132 -5.26 -5.56 -7.12
N ARG A 133 -4.83 -4.32 -7.40
CA ARG A 133 -5.56 -3.37 -8.27
C ARG A 133 -5.12 -3.48 -9.73
N GLY A 134 -3.87 -3.86 -9.95
CA GLY A 134 -3.34 -4.16 -11.28
C GLY A 134 -3.81 -5.53 -11.78
N LEU A 135 -3.18 -6.60 -11.30
CA LEU A 135 -3.35 -7.93 -11.86
C LEU A 135 -4.72 -8.56 -11.52
N VAL A 136 -5.03 -8.75 -10.24
CA VAL A 136 -6.21 -9.52 -9.81
C VAL A 136 -7.50 -8.79 -10.16
N PHE A 137 -7.62 -7.51 -9.83
CA PHE A 137 -8.81 -6.69 -10.13
C PHE A 137 -9.16 -6.73 -11.62
N ARG A 138 -8.17 -6.56 -12.51
CA ARG A 138 -8.41 -6.56 -13.95
C ARG A 138 -8.68 -7.96 -14.51
N ALA A 139 -8.00 -8.98 -13.99
CA ALA A 139 -8.23 -10.37 -14.36
C ALA A 139 -9.67 -10.83 -14.05
N VAL A 140 -10.18 -10.44 -12.87
CA VAL A 140 -11.58 -10.69 -12.47
C VAL A 140 -12.54 -9.87 -13.32
N GLY A 141 -12.30 -8.56 -13.44
CA GLY A 141 -13.18 -7.64 -14.18
C GLY A 141 -13.35 -8.04 -15.65
N ALA A 142 -12.30 -8.56 -16.29
CA ALA A 142 -12.32 -9.01 -17.69
C ALA A 142 -13.31 -10.17 -17.96
N ARG A 143 -13.85 -10.83 -16.93
CA ARG A 143 -14.83 -11.91 -17.08
C ARG A 143 -16.28 -11.43 -17.23
N PHE A 144 -16.54 -10.13 -17.08
CA PHE A 144 -17.88 -9.58 -17.08
C PHE A 144 -18.06 -8.56 -18.20
N ALA A 145 -19.10 -8.71 -19.01
CA ALA A 145 -19.40 -7.78 -20.11
C ALA A 145 -19.98 -6.44 -19.63
N ARG A 146 -20.65 -6.40 -18.47
CA ARG A 146 -21.28 -5.19 -17.92
C ARG A 146 -20.27 -4.45 -17.04
N PRO A 147 -19.87 -3.20 -17.36
CA PRO A 147 -18.82 -2.49 -16.62
C PRO A 147 -19.08 -2.36 -15.12
N LEU A 148 -20.33 -2.08 -14.73
CA LEU A 148 -20.69 -2.00 -13.31
C LEU A 148 -20.52 -3.34 -12.58
N VAL A 149 -20.88 -4.46 -13.23
CA VAL A 149 -20.73 -5.80 -12.64
C VAL A 149 -19.25 -6.16 -12.54
N ALA A 150 -18.46 -5.88 -13.58
CA ALA A 150 -17.01 -6.07 -13.58
C ALA A 150 -16.36 -5.34 -12.40
N PHE A 151 -16.68 -4.05 -12.24
CA PHE A 151 -16.17 -3.22 -11.16
C PHE A 151 -16.57 -3.75 -9.78
N VAL A 152 -17.87 -3.97 -9.54
CA VAL A 152 -18.38 -4.39 -8.22
C VAL A 152 -17.77 -5.72 -7.79
N VAL A 153 -17.72 -6.71 -8.69
CA VAL A 153 -17.17 -8.03 -8.35
C VAL A 153 -15.66 -7.93 -8.09
N ALA A 154 -14.90 -7.27 -8.98
CA ALA A 154 -13.46 -7.13 -8.82
C ALA A 154 -13.07 -6.32 -7.58
N ALA A 155 -13.78 -5.22 -7.30
CA ALA A 155 -13.56 -4.40 -6.11
C ALA A 155 -13.87 -5.17 -4.83
N THR A 156 -14.98 -5.93 -4.81
CA THR A 156 -15.38 -6.72 -3.63
C THR A 156 -14.35 -7.81 -3.34
N ILE A 157 -13.96 -8.60 -4.34
CA ILE A 157 -13.01 -9.70 -4.16
C ILE A 157 -11.67 -9.15 -3.65
N THR A 158 -11.11 -8.17 -4.34
CA THR A 158 -9.78 -7.65 -3.99
C THR A 158 -9.79 -6.89 -2.66
N ALA A 159 -10.87 -6.18 -2.30
CA ALA A 159 -10.99 -5.52 -1.00
C ALA A 159 -11.12 -6.51 0.16
N VAL A 160 -11.91 -7.57 -0.01
CA VAL A 160 -12.07 -8.62 1.02
C VAL A 160 -10.76 -9.40 1.19
N GLU A 161 -10.12 -9.82 0.10
CA GLU A 161 -8.82 -10.50 0.16
C GLU A 161 -7.76 -9.62 0.83
N PHE A 162 -7.70 -8.33 0.47
CA PHE A 162 -6.81 -7.37 1.11
C PHE A 162 -7.09 -7.28 2.61
N GLY A 163 -8.35 -7.17 3.02
CA GLY A 163 -8.74 -7.11 4.43
C GLY A 163 -8.37 -8.37 5.24
N LEU A 164 -8.57 -9.55 4.66
CA LEU A 164 -8.29 -10.82 5.33
C LEU A 164 -6.78 -11.09 5.45
N ILE A 165 -6.00 -10.80 4.41
CA ILE A 165 -4.55 -11.08 4.39
C ILE A 165 -3.79 -10.21 5.39
N HIS A 166 -4.30 -9.04 5.75
CA HIS A 166 -3.69 -8.19 6.76
C HIS A 166 -3.79 -8.75 8.19
N GLY A 167 -4.62 -9.77 8.42
CA GLY A 167 -4.60 -10.55 9.66
C GLY A 167 -4.93 -9.76 10.93
N ALA A 168 -5.80 -8.75 10.83
CA ALA A 168 -6.27 -8.00 12.00
C ALA A 168 -6.90 -8.95 13.04
N SER A 169 -6.72 -8.65 14.33
CA SER A 169 -7.20 -9.47 15.43
C SER A 169 -8.69 -9.30 15.74
N ASP A 170 -9.34 -8.30 15.15
CA ASP A 170 -10.76 -8.01 15.37
C ASP A 170 -11.46 -7.53 14.08
N GLY A 171 -12.79 -7.43 14.16
CA GLY A 171 -13.61 -6.97 13.03
C GLY A 171 -13.40 -5.51 12.65
N TRP A 172 -12.95 -4.65 13.58
CA TRP A 172 -12.67 -3.25 13.29
C TRP A 172 -11.46 -3.09 12.38
N GLY A 173 -10.36 -3.78 12.68
CA GLY A 173 -9.16 -3.79 11.85
C GLY A 173 -9.43 -4.40 10.47
N THR A 174 -10.16 -5.51 10.40
CA THR A 174 -10.58 -6.08 9.10
C THR A 174 -11.42 -5.09 8.30
N ALA A 175 -12.42 -4.45 8.94
CA ALA A 175 -13.26 -3.45 8.27
C ALA A 175 -12.44 -2.24 7.77
N TYR A 176 -11.45 -1.78 8.53
CA TYR A 176 -10.52 -0.75 8.10
C TYR A 176 -9.78 -1.14 6.82
N TYR A 177 -9.15 -2.32 6.80
CA TYR A 177 -8.43 -2.78 5.61
C TYR A 177 -9.35 -3.02 4.41
N VAL A 178 -10.57 -3.54 4.61
CA VAL A 178 -11.57 -3.66 3.53
C VAL A 178 -11.98 -2.29 3.00
N ALA A 179 -12.17 -1.28 3.85
CA ALA A 179 -12.51 0.07 3.42
C ALA A 179 -11.39 0.71 2.58
N MET A 180 -10.12 0.58 3.03
CA MET A 180 -8.95 0.96 2.22
C MET A 180 -8.95 0.19 0.89
N GLY A 181 -9.21 -1.12 0.99
CA GLY A 181 -9.57 -2.08 -0.05
C GLY A 181 -10.36 -1.46 -1.21
N VAL A 182 -11.58 -1.07 -0.88
CA VAL A 182 -12.58 -0.49 -1.78
C VAL A 182 -12.11 0.87 -2.31
N CYS A 183 -11.62 1.75 -1.44
CA CYS A 183 -11.16 3.08 -1.81
C CYS A 183 -10.06 3.07 -2.87
N PHE A 184 -9.09 2.15 -2.74
CA PHE A 184 -8.02 1.97 -3.72
C PHE A 184 -8.55 1.45 -5.05
N ALA A 185 -9.51 0.50 -5.03
CA ALA A 185 -10.15 0.00 -6.25
C ALA A 185 -10.93 1.11 -6.99
N VAL A 186 -11.69 1.93 -6.26
CA VAL A 186 -12.39 3.10 -6.82
C VAL A 186 -11.42 4.07 -7.48
N LEU A 187 -10.29 4.36 -6.83
CA LEU A 187 -9.29 5.29 -7.36
C LEU A 187 -8.55 4.72 -8.57
N ALA A 188 -8.20 3.43 -8.55
CA ALA A 188 -7.56 2.76 -9.67
C ALA A 188 -8.44 2.81 -10.93
N GLU A 189 -9.71 2.43 -10.80
CA GLU A 189 -10.69 2.47 -11.89
C GLU A 189 -10.92 3.89 -12.39
N ARG A 190 -11.17 4.83 -11.47
CA ARG A 190 -11.54 6.20 -11.82
C ARG A 190 -10.43 6.95 -12.53
N THR A 191 -9.19 6.78 -12.07
CA THR A 191 -8.03 7.50 -12.61
C THR A 191 -7.36 6.75 -13.76
N GLY A 192 -7.78 5.51 -14.01
CA GLY A 192 -7.19 4.63 -15.00
C GLY A 192 -5.73 4.31 -14.71
N GLY A 193 -5.32 4.21 -13.44
CA GLY A 193 -3.94 3.87 -13.08
C GLY A 193 -3.69 3.72 -11.59
N LEU A 194 -2.52 3.18 -11.26
CA LEU A 194 -2.16 2.83 -9.89
C LEU A 194 -1.52 3.97 -9.10
N GLU A 195 -1.31 5.15 -9.71
CA GLU A 195 -0.54 6.23 -9.09
C GLU A 195 -1.15 6.71 -7.77
N ILE A 196 -2.46 6.95 -7.73
CA ILE A 196 -3.14 7.44 -6.53
C ILE A 196 -3.31 6.33 -5.46
N PRO A 197 -3.75 5.10 -5.80
CA PRO A 197 -3.74 3.99 -4.85
C PRO A 197 -2.38 3.77 -4.18
N VAL A 198 -1.29 3.74 -4.97
CA VAL A 198 0.08 3.55 -4.45
C VAL A 198 0.47 4.69 -3.52
N LEU A 199 0.22 5.94 -3.91
CA LEU A 199 0.48 7.10 -3.08
C LEU A 199 -0.25 7.02 -1.74
N LEU A 200 -1.55 6.74 -1.78
CA LEU A 200 -2.42 6.71 -0.60
C LEU A 200 -2.01 5.60 0.36
N HIS A 201 -1.74 4.41 -0.17
CA HIS A 201 -1.26 3.27 0.58
C HIS A 201 0.11 3.54 1.22
N ALA A 202 1.10 3.96 0.42
CA ALA A 202 2.44 4.26 0.93
C ALA A 202 2.42 5.36 1.98
N THR A 203 1.64 6.42 1.77
CA THR A 203 1.51 7.53 2.74
C THR A 203 0.89 7.02 4.03
N ASN A 204 -0.20 6.25 3.95
CA ASN A 204 -0.84 5.65 5.12
C ASN A 204 0.15 4.82 5.96
N ASN A 205 0.86 3.90 5.31
CA ASN A 205 1.78 3.02 6.01
C ASN A 205 2.97 3.80 6.59
N MET A 206 3.50 4.80 5.86
CA MET A 206 4.59 5.64 6.33
C MET A 206 4.22 6.45 7.58
N VAL A 207 3.07 7.14 7.57
CA VAL A 207 2.70 8.01 8.70
C VAL A 207 2.31 7.23 9.96
N LEU A 208 1.91 5.97 9.81
CA LEU A 208 1.66 5.07 10.94
C LEU A 208 2.96 4.43 11.45
N LEU A 209 3.87 4.05 10.55
CA LEU A 209 5.08 3.30 10.91
C LEU A 209 6.22 4.17 11.44
N VAL A 210 6.46 5.37 10.88
CA VAL A 210 7.59 6.21 11.28
C VAL A 210 7.60 6.52 12.79
N PRO A 211 6.48 6.87 13.43
CA PRO A 211 6.43 7.06 14.88
C PRO A 211 6.80 5.79 15.67
N VAL A 212 6.35 4.62 15.21
CA VAL A 212 6.68 3.31 15.82
C VAL A 212 8.17 3.03 15.74
N LEU A 213 8.79 3.29 14.59
CA LEU A 213 10.23 3.14 14.41
C LEU A 213 11.01 4.10 15.31
N LEU A 214 10.61 5.37 15.38
CA LEU A 214 11.25 6.34 16.26
C LEU A 214 11.08 5.98 17.74
N ALA A 215 9.96 5.39 18.14
CA ALA A 215 9.74 4.95 19.52
C ALA A 215 10.46 3.63 19.86
N GLY A 216 11.05 2.95 18.87
CA GLY A 216 11.67 1.63 19.05
C GLY A 216 10.65 0.53 19.36
N GLN A 217 9.43 0.66 18.83
CA GLN A 217 8.29 -0.23 19.10
C GLN A 217 7.98 -1.20 17.96
N LEU A 218 8.92 -1.43 17.04
CA LEU A 218 8.70 -2.27 15.85
C LEU A 218 8.15 -3.67 16.20
N SER A 219 8.72 -4.31 17.23
CA SER A 219 8.31 -5.66 17.69
C SER A 219 6.86 -5.73 18.19
N SER A 220 6.30 -4.59 18.58
CA SER A 220 4.98 -4.45 19.19
C SER A 220 3.96 -3.88 18.18
N VAL A 221 4.36 -3.67 16.92
CA VAL A 221 3.47 -3.06 15.93
C VAL A 221 2.26 -3.96 15.69
N SER A 222 1.09 -3.36 15.75
CA SER A 222 -0.18 -4.02 15.52
C SER A 222 -1.17 -3.02 14.95
N THR A 223 -2.19 -3.52 14.24
CA THR A 223 -3.32 -2.70 13.82
C THR A 223 -4.08 -2.23 15.06
N PRO A 224 -4.36 -0.93 15.23
CA PRO A 224 -5.24 -0.46 16.29
C PRO A 224 -6.60 -1.17 16.23
N SER A 225 -7.25 -1.37 17.38
CA SER A 225 -8.56 -2.01 17.48
C SER A 225 -9.64 -1.03 17.93
N GLY A 226 -10.90 -1.36 17.64
CA GLY A 226 -12.06 -0.60 18.12
C GLY A 226 -12.50 0.59 17.26
N PRO A 227 -13.51 1.35 17.75
CA PRO A 227 -14.17 2.42 16.98
C PRO A 227 -13.26 3.56 16.52
N ILE A 228 -12.07 3.71 17.11
CA ILE A 228 -11.09 4.72 16.69
C ILE A 228 -10.71 4.58 15.21
N LEU A 229 -10.80 3.37 14.65
CA LEU A 229 -10.56 3.11 13.23
C LEU A 229 -11.60 3.76 12.30
N LEU A 230 -12.74 4.24 12.80
CA LEU A 230 -13.66 5.05 12.00
C LEU A 230 -13.00 6.34 11.50
N VAL A 231 -12.05 6.90 12.24
CA VAL A 231 -11.35 8.14 11.84
C VAL A 231 -10.58 7.96 10.53
N PRO A 232 -9.63 7.01 10.40
CA PRO A 232 -8.97 6.77 9.12
C PRO A 232 -9.91 6.26 8.02
N ILE A 233 -10.94 5.48 8.36
CA ILE A 233 -11.94 5.03 7.38
C ILE A 233 -12.66 6.23 6.75
N LEU A 234 -13.17 7.14 7.57
CA LEU A 234 -13.85 8.34 7.08
C LEU A 234 -12.90 9.23 6.29
N LEU A 235 -11.66 9.41 6.77
CA LEU A 235 -10.65 10.19 6.06
C LEU A 235 -10.34 9.61 4.68
N VAL A 236 -10.12 8.29 4.56
CA VAL A 236 -9.84 7.67 3.27
C VAL A 236 -11.03 7.81 2.32
N VAL A 237 -12.26 7.66 2.81
CA VAL A 237 -13.48 7.85 2.00
C VAL A 237 -13.61 9.29 1.50
N ILE A 238 -13.35 10.27 2.35
CA ILE A 238 -13.39 11.71 1.99
C ILE A 238 -12.34 12.01 0.92
N VAL A 239 -11.10 11.54 1.12
CA VAL A 239 -10.00 11.79 0.18
C VAL A 239 -10.22 11.06 -1.12
N THR A 240 -10.71 9.82 -1.10
CA THR A 240 -11.12 9.09 -2.30
C THR A 240 -12.18 9.87 -3.07
N THR A 241 -13.19 10.40 -2.39
CA THR A 241 -14.24 11.21 -3.00
C THR A 241 -13.69 12.49 -3.62
N LEU A 242 -12.77 13.18 -2.92
CA LEU A 242 -12.11 14.38 -3.41
C LEU A 242 -11.28 14.09 -4.67
N MET A 243 -10.43 13.06 -4.64
CA MET A 243 -9.61 12.63 -5.77
C MET A 243 -10.47 12.17 -6.96
N TRP A 244 -11.58 11.47 -6.68
CA TRP A 244 -12.54 11.04 -7.69
C TRP A 244 -13.19 12.24 -8.40
N ARG A 245 -13.54 13.29 -7.66
CA ARG A 245 -14.11 14.54 -8.20
C ARG A 245 -13.08 15.34 -9.00
N THR A 246 -11.83 15.39 -8.54
CA THR A 246 -10.76 16.17 -9.19
C THR A 246 -10.03 15.40 -10.29
N THR A 247 -10.36 14.13 -10.51
CA THR A 247 -9.74 13.26 -11.53
C THR A 247 -9.56 13.95 -12.89
N PRO A 248 -10.56 14.65 -13.48
CA PRO A 248 -10.37 15.33 -14.77
C PRO A 248 -9.22 16.36 -14.78
N ARG A 249 -8.95 17.01 -13.63
CA ARG A 249 -7.84 17.95 -13.46
C ARG A 249 -6.53 17.21 -13.16
N LEU A 250 -6.60 16.12 -12.41
CA LEU A 250 -5.45 15.31 -12.02
C LEU A 250 -4.85 14.54 -13.20
N THR A 251 -5.67 14.07 -14.14
CA THR A 251 -5.22 13.25 -15.28
C THR A 251 -5.06 14.04 -16.57
N LYS A 252 -5.26 15.36 -16.55
CA LYS A 252 -5.01 16.22 -17.70
C LYS A 252 -3.52 16.13 -18.07
N LEU A 253 -3.24 15.72 -19.31
CA LEU A 253 -1.89 15.66 -19.87
C LEU A 253 -1.31 17.08 -19.97
N SER A 254 -0.02 17.23 -19.66
CA SER A 254 0.70 18.48 -19.99
C SER A 254 0.91 18.59 -21.51
N ALA A 255 1.21 19.79 -22.00
CA ALA A 255 1.53 19.99 -23.42
C ALA A 255 2.70 19.09 -23.88
N ASP A 256 3.71 18.93 -23.03
CA ASP A 256 4.86 18.07 -23.29
C ASP A 256 4.47 16.57 -23.33
N GLU A 257 3.53 16.15 -22.49
CA GLU A 257 3.01 14.77 -22.49
C GLU A 257 2.15 14.47 -23.72
N VAL A 258 1.47 15.49 -24.27
CA VAL A 258 0.75 15.37 -25.54
C VAL A 258 1.74 15.30 -26.70
N ALA A 259 2.79 16.13 -26.70
CA ALA A 259 3.82 16.15 -27.74
C ALA A 259 4.65 14.85 -27.77
N ALA A 260 4.94 14.23 -26.61
CA ALA A 260 5.64 12.96 -26.54
C ALA A 260 4.78 11.73 -26.89
N ALA A 261 3.45 11.90 -27.00
CA ALA A 261 2.50 10.85 -27.34
C ALA A 261 2.01 10.91 -28.81
N ALA A 262 2.40 11.97 -29.54
CA ALA A 262 2.14 12.18 -30.96
C ALA A 262 3.34 11.72 -31.81
#